data_AF-A0AAV3X6C2-F1
#
_entry.id   AF-A0AAV3X6C2-F1
#
_cell.length_a   1.000
_cell.length_b   1.000
_cell.length_c   1.000
_cell.angle_alpha   90.00
_cell.angle_beta   90.00
_cell.angle_gamma   90.00
#
_symmetry.space_group_name_H-M   'P 1'
#
loop_
_entity.id
_entity.type
_entity.pdbx_description
1 polymer ?
#
loop_
_entity_poly.entity_id
_entity_poly.type
_entity_poly.pdbx_seq_one_letter_code
_entity_poly.pdbx_strand_id
1 'polypeptide(L)'
;MDSFSKRIAALSPEQRILFERQLKKKGLNNLQTQVIPKRKAANCLPLSFSQARLWFLDQVQPGNPFYNLAAIVRLEGLLNVAVLEQTFNEIIRRHEILRTAFPTVEGQPIQLIAPVQFLTIPITDLRKLPATKQEQEIDRLATQQAAF
;
A
#
# COMPACT_ATOMS: atom_id res chain seq x y z
N MET A 1 -0.19 23.75 16.77
CA MET A 1 -0.94 24.85 16.13
C MET A 1 -0.52 24.93 14.67
N ASP A 2 -1.49 24.87 13.76
CA ASP A 2 -1.33 24.51 12.35
C ASP A 2 -0.57 25.57 11.50
N SER A 3 0.35 25.10 10.67
CA SER A 3 1.24 25.89 9.78
C SER A 3 0.43 26.72 8.77
N PHE A 4 -0.74 26.22 8.38
CA PHE A 4 -1.63 26.88 7.43
C PHE A 4 -2.26 28.17 8.00
N SER A 5 -2.70 28.14 9.26
CA SER A 5 -3.31 29.30 9.92
C SER A 5 -2.33 30.47 10.09
N LYS A 6 -1.05 30.18 10.35
CA LYS A 6 0.01 31.21 10.41
C LYS A 6 0.24 31.88 9.06
N ARG A 7 0.16 31.13 7.96
CA ARG A 7 0.35 31.66 6.60
C ARG A 7 -0.80 32.55 6.14
N ILE A 8 -2.04 32.24 6.54
CA ILE A 8 -3.21 33.10 6.27
C ILE A 8 -3.11 34.41 7.06
N ALA A 9 -2.67 34.35 8.32
CA ALA A 9 -2.49 35.54 9.16
C ALA A 9 -1.43 36.52 8.61
N ALA A 10 -0.41 36.01 7.91
CA ALA A 10 0.67 36.80 7.32
C ALA A 10 0.29 37.50 5.98
N LEU A 11 -0.91 37.27 5.44
CA LEU A 11 -1.33 37.89 4.17
C LEU A 11 -1.61 39.39 4.32
N SER A 12 -1.17 40.17 3.33
CA SER A 12 -1.53 41.59 3.22
C SER A 12 -3.03 41.77 2.94
N PRO A 13 -3.61 42.95 3.21
CA PRO A 13 -5.04 43.20 2.98
C PRO A 13 -5.49 42.88 1.55
N GLU A 14 -4.70 43.26 0.55
CA GLU A 14 -4.99 42.99 -0.87
C GLU A 14 -4.95 41.49 -1.20
N GLN A 15 -3.98 40.77 -0.62
CA GLN A 15 -3.85 39.32 -0.80
C GLN A 15 -5.02 38.56 -0.17
N ARG A 16 -5.53 39.03 0.99
CA ARG A 16 -6.72 38.44 1.63
C ARG A 16 -7.97 38.61 0.76
N ILE A 17 -8.17 39.80 0.20
CA ILE A 17 -9.31 40.08 -0.71
C ILE A 17 -9.23 39.21 -1.97
N LEU A 18 -8.05 39.08 -2.58
CA LEU A 18 -7.85 38.21 -3.74
C LEU A 18 -8.06 36.73 -3.40
N PHE A 19 -7.58 36.29 -2.24
CA PHE A 19 -7.77 34.93 -1.75
C PHE A 19 -9.26 34.62 -1.49
N GLU A 20 -9.98 35.52 -0.84
CA GLU A 20 -11.43 35.38 -0.62
C GLU A 20 -12.22 35.37 -1.94
N ARG A 21 -11.82 36.20 -2.92
CA ARG A 21 -12.42 36.18 -4.26
C ARG A 21 -12.15 34.86 -4.99
N GLN A 22 -10.96 34.29 -4.83
CA GLN A 22 -10.60 32.97 -5.35
C GLN A 22 -11.39 31.84 -4.68
N LEU A 23 -11.58 31.89 -3.36
CA LEU A 23 -12.40 30.93 -2.62
C LEU A 23 -13.86 30.98 -3.08
N LYS A 24 -14.42 32.19 -3.24
CA LYS A 24 -15.77 32.40 -3.78
C LYS A 24 -15.92 31.84 -5.18
N LYS A 25 -14.96 32.10 -6.07
CA LYS A 25 -14.98 31.59 -7.46
C LYS A 25 -14.88 30.06 -7.53
N LYS A 26 -14.18 29.43 -6.58
CA LYS A 26 -14.06 27.96 -6.48
C LYS A 26 -15.19 27.30 -5.68
N GLY A 27 -16.17 28.05 -5.18
CA GLY A 27 -17.26 27.51 -4.36
C GLY A 27 -16.82 27.02 -2.97
N LEU A 28 -15.62 27.40 -2.52
CA LEU A 28 -15.00 26.95 -1.27
C LEU A 28 -15.42 27.80 -0.04
N ASN A 29 -16.48 28.60 -0.16
CA ASN A 29 -17.01 29.44 0.92
C ASN A 29 -17.55 28.61 2.09
N ASN A 30 -17.91 27.36 1.83
CA ASN A 30 -18.18 26.36 2.84
C ASN A 30 -16.95 25.48 2.97
N LEU A 31 -16.14 25.72 4.00
CA LEU A 31 -15.20 24.72 4.54
C LEU A 31 -15.97 23.59 5.25
N GLN A 32 -17.11 23.17 4.71
CA GLN A 32 -17.67 21.87 5.04
C GLN A 32 -16.62 20.87 4.58
N THR A 33 -16.08 20.13 5.54
CA THR A 33 -15.07 19.11 5.31
C THR A 33 -15.58 18.22 4.19
N GLN A 34 -15.07 18.39 2.97
CA GLN A 34 -15.41 17.53 1.85
C GLN A 34 -14.76 16.19 2.18
N VAL A 35 -15.50 15.33 2.87
CA VAL A 35 -15.08 13.97 3.15
C VAL A 35 -15.01 13.28 1.80
N ILE A 36 -13.85 12.71 1.47
CA ILE A 36 -13.72 11.87 0.27
C ILE A 36 -14.72 10.73 0.44
N PRO A 37 -15.77 10.66 -0.39
CA PRO A 37 -16.82 9.66 -0.19
C PRO A 37 -16.22 8.28 -0.38
N LYS A 38 -16.64 7.31 0.44
CA LYS A 38 -16.25 5.92 0.25
C LYS A 38 -16.72 5.50 -1.15
N ARG A 39 -15.79 5.00 -1.96
CA ARG A 39 -16.08 4.51 -3.31
C ARG A 39 -17.14 3.39 -3.22
N LYS A 40 -18.13 3.42 -4.11
CA LYS A 40 -19.08 2.31 -4.27
C LYS A 40 -18.35 1.05 -4.72
N ALA A 41 -18.82 -0.12 -4.28
CA ALA A 41 -18.29 -1.39 -4.77
C ALA A 41 -18.57 -1.47 -6.28
N ALA A 42 -17.52 -1.62 -7.09
CA ALA A 42 -17.60 -1.78 -8.53
C ALA A 42 -16.65 -2.90 -8.95
N ASN A 43 -17.10 -3.73 -9.88
CA ASN A 43 -16.38 -4.95 -10.27
C ASN A 43 -15.22 -4.66 -11.24
N CYS A 44 -15.25 -3.53 -11.93
CA CYS A 44 -14.23 -3.11 -12.88
C CYS A 44 -13.75 -1.70 -12.52
N LEU A 45 -12.52 -1.59 -12.05
CA LEU A 45 -11.93 -0.34 -11.60
C LEU A 45 -10.72 0.01 -12.48
N PRO A 46 -10.61 1.23 -13.00
CA PRO A 46 -9.45 1.60 -13.80
C PRO A 46 -8.19 1.67 -12.94
N LEU A 47 -7.03 1.34 -13.52
CA LEU A 47 -5.74 1.58 -12.87
C LEU A 47 -5.48 3.08 -12.77
N SER A 48 -4.78 3.51 -11.72
CA SER A 48 -4.13 4.81 -11.73
C SER A 48 -3.00 4.85 -12.77
N PHE A 49 -2.57 6.04 -13.18
CA PHE A 49 -1.48 6.19 -14.14
C PHE A 49 -0.20 5.47 -13.70
N SER A 50 0.16 5.58 -12.42
CA SER A 50 1.33 4.91 -11.87
C SER A 50 1.19 3.39 -11.87
N GLN A 51 -0.01 2.86 -11.56
CA GLN A 51 -0.28 1.42 -11.63
C GLN A 51 -0.20 0.92 -13.08
N ALA A 52 -0.78 1.63 -14.04
CA ALA A 52 -0.75 1.26 -15.46
C ALA A 52 0.69 1.22 -16.01
N ARG A 53 1.55 2.16 -15.57
CA ARG A 53 2.97 2.16 -15.92
C ARG A 53 3.69 0.90 -15.41
N LEU A 54 3.51 0.54 -14.14
CA LEU A 54 4.14 -0.65 -13.57
C LEU A 54 3.62 -1.93 -14.22
N TRP A 55 2.30 -2.01 -14.44
CA TRP A 55 1.69 -3.12 -15.17
C TRP A 55 2.29 -3.28 -16.57
N PHE A 56 2.42 -2.18 -17.33
CA PHE A 56 3.03 -2.22 -18.65
C PHE A 56 4.48 -2.72 -18.61
N LEU A 57 5.28 -2.26 -17.64
CA LEU A 57 6.66 -2.72 -17.48
C LEU A 57 6.73 -4.23 -17.20
N ASP A 58 5.84 -4.75 -16.36
CA ASP A 58 5.71 -6.18 -16.08
C ASP A 58 5.33 -6.98 -17.35
N GLN A 59 4.44 -6.45 -18.20
CA GLN A 59 4.09 -7.11 -19.48
C GLN A 59 5.25 -7.12 -20.48
N VAL A 60 6.10 -6.09 -20.49
CA VAL A 60 7.26 -6.01 -21.40
C VAL A 60 8.40 -6.93 -20.95
N GLN A 61 8.58 -7.13 -19.64
CA GLN A 61 9.59 -8.02 -19.07
C GLN A 61 8.99 -8.90 -17.95
N PRO A 62 8.20 -9.92 -18.32
CA PRO A 62 7.57 -10.79 -17.33
C PRO A 62 8.61 -11.49 -16.45
N GLY A 63 8.37 -11.50 -15.14
CA GLY A 63 9.25 -12.16 -14.17
C GLY A 63 10.51 -11.38 -13.79
N ASN A 64 10.63 -10.10 -14.20
CA ASN A 64 11.69 -9.22 -13.71
C ASN A 64 11.37 -8.75 -12.27
N PRO A 65 12.18 -9.11 -11.26
CA PRO A 65 11.90 -8.79 -9.85
C PRO A 65 12.24 -7.34 -9.48
N PHE A 66 12.62 -6.47 -10.43
CA PHE A 66 13.10 -5.11 -10.16
C PHE A 66 12.15 -4.26 -9.29
N TYR A 67 10.84 -4.52 -9.37
CA TYR A 67 9.82 -3.81 -8.59
C TYR A 67 9.35 -4.57 -7.34
N ASN A 68 9.95 -5.73 -7.03
CA ASN A 68 9.65 -6.46 -5.81
C ASN A 68 10.37 -5.80 -4.64
N LEU A 69 9.62 -5.52 -3.58
CA LEU A 69 10.16 -4.97 -2.34
C LEU A 69 10.23 -6.08 -1.30
N ALA A 70 11.44 -6.58 -1.05
CA ALA A 70 11.71 -7.55 0.00
C ALA A 70 12.30 -6.87 1.24
N ALA A 71 11.84 -7.26 2.43
CA ALA A 71 12.38 -6.81 3.70
C ALA A 71 12.54 -8.00 4.64
N ILE A 72 13.63 -8.02 5.39
CA ILE A 72 13.95 -9.07 6.37
C ILE A 72 13.95 -8.40 7.74
N VAL A 73 13.24 -9.01 8.70
CA VAL A 73 13.15 -8.50 10.07
C VAL A 73 13.53 -9.60 11.04
N ARG A 74 14.49 -9.31 11.92
CA ARG A 74 14.86 -10.18 13.04
C ARG A 74 14.05 -9.79 14.27
N LEU A 75 13.32 -10.76 14.83
CA LEU A 75 12.53 -10.59 16.05
C LEU A 75 13.16 -11.44 17.15
N GLU A 76 13.45 -10.83 18.29
CA GLU A 76 14.02 -11.50 19.47
C GLU A 76 13.02 -11.45 20.63
N GLY A 77 12.84 -12.58 21.31
CA GLY A 77 11.93 -12.72 22.44
C GLY A 77 10.78 -13.68 22.19
N LEU A 78 9.72 -13.56 23.00
CA LEU A 78 8.55 -14.43 22.91
C LEU A 78 7.63 -13.96 21.78
N LEU A 79 7.50 -14.78 20.74
CA LEU A 79 6.61 -14.53 19.62
C LEU A 79 5.41 -15.49 19.67
N ASN A 80 4.20 -14.94 19.79
CA ASN A 80 2.97 -15.71 19.59
C ASN A 80 2.59 -15.69 18.11
N VAL A 81 2.90 -16.79 17.41
CA VAL A 81 2.68 -16.89 15.95
C VAL A 81 1.21 -16.82 15.57
N ALA A 82 0.31 -17.37 16.40
CA ALA A 82 -1.13 -17.32 16.13
C ALA A 82 -1.66 -15.87 16.16
N VAL A 83 -1.20 -15.06 17.11
CA VAL A 83 -1.57 -13.64 17.20
C VAL A 83 -0.97 -12.84 16.06
N LEU A 84 0.27 -13.13 15.65
CA LEU A 84 0.90 -12.49 14.49
C LEU A 84 0.11 -12.75 13.21
N GLU A 85 -0.27 -14.01 12.96
CA GLU A 85 -1.07 -14.41 11.82
C GLU A 85 -2.44 -13.72 11.80
N GLN A 86 -3.14 -13.70 12.94
CA GLN A 86 -4.41 -12.96 13.09
C GLN A 86 -4.24 -11.46 12.79
N THR A 87 -3.12 -10.86 13.24
CA THR A 87 -2.83 -9.45 13.00
C THR A 87 -2.67 -9.15 11.51
N PHE A 88 -1.89 -9.95 10.78
CA PHE A 88 -1.74 -9.79 9.34
C PHE A 88 -3.08 -9.99 8.61
N ASN A 89 -3.86 -10.98 9.03
CA ASN A 89 -5.18 -11.23 8.46
C ASN A 89 -6.15 -10.06 8.65
N GLU A 90 -6.13 -9.40 9.81
CA GLU A 90 -6.94 -8.20 10.03
C GLU A 90 -6.47 -7.01 9.19
N ILE A 91 -5.16 -6.86 8.97
CA ILE A 91 -4.61 -5.84 8.06
C ILE A 91 -5.09 -6.13 6.63
N ILE A 92 -4.96 -7.37 6.13
CA ILE A 92 -5.42 -7.78 4.81
C ILE A 92 -6.93 -7.55 4.66
N ARG A 93 -7.73 -7.92 5.67
CA ARG A 93 -9.18 -7.70 5.70
C ARG A 93 -9.52 -6.22 5.54
N ARG A 94 -8.86 -5.36 6.31
CA ARG A 94 -9.10 -3.90 6.34
C ARG A 94 -8.65 -3.19 5.06
N HIS A 95 -7.55 -3.63 4.44
CA HIS A 95 -6.90 -2.92 3.34
C HIS A 95 -7.14 -3.60 1.99
N GLU A 96 -8.02 -3.02 1.16
CA GLU A 96 -8.36 -3.55 -0.18
C GLU A 96 -7.14 -3.73 -1.10
N ILE A 97 -6.16 -2.83 -1.01
CA ILE A 97 -4.97 -2.85 -1.88
C ILE A 97 -4.15 -4.13 -1.73
N LEU A 98 -4.15 -4.76 -0.55
CA LEU A 98 -3.44 -6.02 -0.28
C LEU A 98 -4.16 -7.24 -0.90
N ARG A 99 -5.36 -7.02 -1.46
CA ARG A 99 -6.20 -8.04 -2.11
C ARG A 99 -6.53 -7.67 -3.55
N THR A 100 -5.83 -6.68 -4.11
CA THR A 100 -6.06 -6.22 -5.48
C THR A 100 -5.16 -6.98 -6.46
N ALA A 101 -5.76 -7.57 -7.49
CA ALA A 101 -5.08 -8.10 -8.66
C ALA A 101 -5.32 -7.20 -9.88
N PHE A 102 -4.48 -7.35 -10.92
CA PHE A 102 -4.53 -6.56 -12.14
C PHE A 102 -4.75 -7.42 -13.41
N PRO A 103 -5.88 -8.13 -13.53
CA PRO A 103 -6.16 -8.92 -14.72
C PRO A 103 -6.44 -8.02 -15.92
N THR A 104 -6.34 -8.61 -17.12
CA THR A 104 -6.78 -7.98 -18.37
C THR A 104 -8.18 -8.49 -18.73
N VAL A 105 -9.11 -7.58 -18.97
CA VAL A 105 -10.46 -7.89 -19.47
C VAL A 105 -10.66 -7.12 -20.77
N GLU A 106 -11.01 -7.81 -21.85
CA GLU A 106 -11.19 -7.21 -23.19
C GLU A 106 -9.98 -6.36 -23.64
N GLY A 107 -8.77 -6.81 -23.32
CA GLY A 107 -7.53 -6.13 -23.67
C GLY A 107 -7.20 -4.89 -22.82
N GLN A 108 -7.98 -4.58 -21.78
CA GLN A 108 -7.72 -3.47 -20.86
C GLN A 108 -7.40 -3.99 -19.45
N PRO A 109 -6.33 -3.48 -18.80
CA PRO A 109 -6.05 -3.83 -17.42
C PRO A 109 -7.07 -3.16 -16.49
N ILE A 110 -7.56 -3.93 -15.51
CA ILE A 110 -8.47 -3.44 -14.47
C ILE A 110 -7.93 -3.80 -13.08
N GLN A 111 -8.38 -3.09 -12.05
CA GLN A 111 -8.18 -3.50 -10.67
C GLN A 111 -9.35 -4.40 -10.26
N LEU A 112 -9.04 -5.62 -9.85
CA LEU A 112 -9.98 -6.58 -9.31
C LEU A 112 -9.67 -6.80 -7.83
N ILE A 113 -10.61 -6.44 -6.95
CA ILE A 113 -10.44 -6.61 -5.51
C ILE A 113 -11.02 -7.96 -5.11
N ALA A 114 -10.15 -8.88 -4.70
CA ALA A 114 -10.56 -10.18 -4.22
C ALA A 114 -11.32 -10.07 -2.88
N PRO A 115 -12.24 -11.01 -2.59
CA PRO A 115 -12.83 -11.12 -1.26
C PRO A 115 -11.74 -11.31 -0.20
N VAL A 116 -12.10 -11.10 1.07
CA VAL A 116 -11.19 -11.35 2.18
C VAL A 116 -10.79 -12.82 2.18
N GLN A 117 -9.49 -13.07 2.19
CA GLN A 117 -8.89 -14.39 2.31
C GLN A 117 -7.93 -14.37 3.50
N PHE A 118 -7.82 -15.51 4.18
CA PHE A 118 -6.93 -15.65 5.32
C PHE A 118 -5.61 -16.26 4.87
N LEU A 119 -4.53 -15.54 5.17
CA LEU A 119 -3.16 -15.98 5.02
C LEU A 119 -2.79 -16.93 6.17
N THR A 120 -2.08 -18.00 5.82
CA THR A 120 -1.33 -18.81 6.78
C THR A 120 0.16 -18.50 6.64
N ILE A 121 0.85 -18.22 7.75
CA ILE A 121 2.29 -17.91 7.72
C ILE A 121 3.07 -19.24 7.64
N PRO A 122 3.85 -19.48 6.57
CA PRO A 122 4.70 -20.67 6.51
C PRO A 122 5.83 -20.57 7.55
N ILE A 123 6.03 -21.64 8.31
CA ILE A 123 7.05 -21.71 9.36
C ILE A 123 8.08 -22.79 9.00
N THR A 124 9.35 -22.37 8.92
CA THR A 124 10.48 -23.28 8.76
C THR A 124 11.27 -23.31 10.07
N ASP A 125 11.32 -24.47 10.73
CA ASP A 125 12.06 -24.65 11.98
C ASP A 125 13.52 -25.02 11.72
N LEU A 126 14.42 -24.05 11.92
CA LEU A 126 15.87 -24.23 11.74
C LEU A 126 16.59 -24.70 13.01
N ARG A 127 15.90 -24.84 14.15
CA ARG A 127 16.53 -25.15 15.45
C ARG A 127 17.27 -26.49 15.48
N LYS A 128 16.95 -27.40 14.55
CA LYS A 128 17.60 -28.70 14.40
C LYS A 128 19.00 -28.61 13.77
N LEU A 129 19.36 -27.47 13.18
CA LEU A 129 20.67 -27.26 12.57
C LEU A 129 21.67 -26.71 13.61
N PRO A 130 22.98 -26.98 13.46
CA PRO A 130 24.02 -26.25 14.18
C PRO A 130 23.92 -24.74 13.92
N ALA A 131 24.24 -23.90 14.91
CA ALA A 131 24.10 -22.43 14.81
C ALA A 131 24.77 -21.83 13.55
N THR A 132 25.94 -22.32 13.17
CA THR A 132 26.65 -21.87 11.95
C THR A 132 25.89 -22.21 10.66
N LYS A 133 25.15 -23.32 10.64
CA LYS A 133 24.29 -23.71 9.51
C LYS A 133 22.93 -23.01 9.54
N GLN A 134 22.44 -22.60 10.71
CA GLN A 134 21.20 -21.83 10.83
C GLN A 134 21.31 -20.48 10.13
N GLU A 135 22.36 -19.72 10.42
CA GLU A 135 22.55 -18.39 9.82
C GLU A 135 22.72 -18.47 8.30
N GLN A 136 23.51 -19.44 7.82
CA GLN A 136 23.66 -19.71 6.38
C GLN A 136 22.32 -20.04 5.71
N GLU A 137 21.47 -20.81 6.39
CA GLU A 137 20.16 -21.18 5.85
C GLU A 137 19.17 -20.00 5.87
N ILE A 138 19.23 -19.14 6.89
CA ILE A 138 18.45 -17.89 6.94
C ILE A 138 18.81 -17.00 5.74
N ASP A 139 20.09 -16.76 5.50
CA ASP A 139 20.55 -15.93 4.37
C ASP A 139 20.15 -16.53 3.02
N ARG A 140 20.26 -17.87 2.89
CA ARG A 140 19.84 -18.59 1.68
C ARG A 140 18.35 -18.43 1.41
N LEU A 141 17.51 -18.64 2.43
CA LEU A 141 16.06 -18.52 2.32
C LEU A 141 15.64 -17.09 2.04
N ALA A 142 16.24 -16.11 2.72
CA ALA A 142 16.01 -14.70 2.50
C ALA A 142 16.32 -14.27 1.06
N THR A 143 17.48 -14.68 0.55
CA THR A 143 17.90 -14.39 -0.84
C THR A 143 16.97 -15.06 -1.84
N GLN A 144 16.57 -16.31 -1.59
CA GLN A 144 15.66 -17.04 -2.46
C GLN A 144 14.30 -16.34 -2.54
N GLN A 145 13.74 -15.89 -1.41
CA GLN A 145 12.45 -15.21 -1.37
C GLN A 145 12.49 -13.81 -2.00
N ALA A 146 13.60 -13.08 -1.89
CA ALA A 146 13.75 -11.76 -2.51
C ALA A 146 13.89 -11.81 -4.04
N ALA A 147 14.22 -12.98 -4.61
CA ALA A 147 14.36 -13.19 -6.04
C ALA A 147 13.04 -13.52 -6.75
N PHE A 148 11.95 -13.76 -6.01
CA PHE A 148 10.59 -13.95 -6.51
C PHE A 148 9.76 -12.67 -6.37
#